data_AF-A0A2M7RUC6-F1
#
_entry.id   AF-A0A2M7RUC6-F1
#
_cell.length_a   1.000
_cell.length_b   1.000
_cell.length_c   1.000
_cell.angle_alpha   90.00
_cell.angle_beta   90.00
_cell.angle_gamma   90.00
#
_symmetry.space_group_name_H-M   'P 1'
#
loop_
_entity.id
_entity.type
_entity.pdbx_description
1 polymer ?
#
loop_
_entity_poly.entity_id
_entity_poly.type
_entity_poly.pdbx_seq_one_letter_code
_entity_poly.pdbx_strand_id
1 'polypeptide(L)' 'MTKLHIKKGDSVKVIAGESKGAEGVVKKIFTQTSRVIVDGDKIKKISKHTKPNAANPNGG' A
#
# COMPACT_ATOMS: atom_id res chain seq x y z
N MET A 1 4.62 19.57 13.18
CA MET A 1 4.17 18.50 12.25
C MET A 1 5.09 18.52 11.05
N THR A 2 5.71 17.40 10.71
CA THR A 2 6.54 17.26 9.51
C THR A 2 5.66 17.44 8.27
N LYS A 3 6.06 18.32 7.35
CA LYS A 3 5.29 18.63 6.14
C LYS A 3 5.45 17.49 5.15
N LEU A 4 4.39 16.72 4.92
CA LEU A 4 4.34 15.67 3.91
C LEU A 4 3.97 16.30 2.55
N HIS A 5 4.70 15.92 1.50
CA HIS A 5 4.47 16.40 0.13
C HIS A 5 3.36 15.65 -0.61
N ILE A 6 2.70 14.69 0.04
CA ILE A 6 1.78 13.73 -0.57
C ILE A 6 0.48 13.66 0.23
N LYS A 7 -0.65 13.62 -0.47
CA LYS A 7 -2.00 13.51 0.11
C LYS A 7 -2.68 12.21 -0.30
N LYS A 8 -3.72 11.83 0.45
CA LYS A 8 -4.58 10.70 0.10
C LYS A 8 -5.31 11.02 -1.22
N GLY A 9 -5.23 10.12 -2.19
CA GLY A 9 -5.80 10.30 -3.52
C GLY A 9 -4.82 10.82 -4.58
N ASP A 10 -3.59 11.18 -4.22
CA ASP A 10 -2.57 11.56 -5.21
C ASP A 10 -2.10 10.34 -6.02
N SER A 11 -1.82 10.57 -7.30
CA SER A 11 -1.15 9.60 -8.18
C SER A 11 0.36 9.76 -8.05
N VAL A 12 1.05 8.68 -7.73
CA VAL A 12 2.49 8.67 -7.45
C VAL A 12 3.19 7.56 -8.20
N LYS A 13 4.47 7.79 -8.50
CA LYS A 13 5.35 6.80 -9.12
C LYS A 13 6.44 6.38 -8.16
N VAL A 14 6.67 5.08 -8.05
CA VAL A 14 7.72 4.52 -7.21
C VAL A 14 9.07 4.66 -7.92
N ILE A 15 10.02 5.36 -7.30
CA ILE A 15 11.32 5.69 -7.91
C ILE A 15 12.37 4.60 -7.66
N ALA A 16 12.23 3.85 -6.56
CA ALA A 16 13.21 2.87 -6.10
C ALA A 16 12.55 1.64 -5.43
N GLY A 17 13.28 0.53 -5.37
CA GLY A 17 12.83 -0.73 -4.76
C GLY A 17 12.23 -1.73 -5.76
N GLU A 18 11.64 -2.80 -5.23
CA GLU A 18 11.06 -3.92 -5.99
C GLU A 18 9.94 -3.47 -6.96
N SER A 19 9.15 -2.46 -6.55
CA SER A 19 8.09 -1.87 -7.36
C SER A 19 8.54 -0.64 -8.16
N LYS A 20 9.83 -0.51 -8.48
CA LYS A 20 10.36 0.65 -9.24
C LYS A 20 9.63 0.81 -10.59
N GLY A 21 9.20 2.03 -10.87
CA GLY A 21 8.44 2.37 -12.08
C GLY A 21 6.95 2.06 -11.99
N ALA A 22 6.47 1.45 -10.91
CA ALA A 22 5.05 1.28 -10.66
C ALA A 22 4.39 2.64 -10.39
N GLU A 23 3.24 2.85 -11.01
CA GLU A 23 2.36 3.98 -10.75
C GLU A 23 1.15 3.50 -9.97
N GLY A 24 0.62 4.35 -9.10
CA GLY A 24 -0.55 4.02 -8.31
C GLY A 24 -1.08 5.19 -7.51
N VAL A 25 -2.23 4.98 -6.88
CA VAL A 25 -2.94 6.00 -6.11
C VAL A 25 -2.73 5.77 -4.62
N VAL A 26 -2.48 6.85 -3.88
CA VAL A 26 -2.30 6.79 -2.42
C VAL A 26 -3.63 6.49 -1.72
N LYS A 27 -3.75 5.30 -1.12
CA LYS A 27 -4.94 4.86 -0.37
C LYS A 27 -4.94 5.32 1.08
N LYS A 28 -3.78 5.24 1.75
CA LYS A 28 -3.64 5.61 3.16
C LYS A 28 -2.24 6.11 3.46
N ILE A 29 -2.14 7.13 4.30
CA ILE A 29 -0.88 7.71 4.77
C ILE A 29 -0.77 7.45 6.27
N PHE A 30 0.36 6.91 6.70
CA PHE A 30 0.75 6.78 8.09
C PHE A 30 1.78 7.86 8.42
N THR A 31 1.29 8.99 8.94
CA THR A 31 2.12 10.16 9.25
C THR A 31 3.14 9.90 10.35
N GLN A 32 2.82 9.02 11.30
CA GLN A 32 3.71 8.66 12.43
C GLN A 32 4.96 7.90 11.96
N THR A 33 4.82 7.01 10.99
CA THR A 33 5.92 6.16 10.49
C THR A 33 6.44 6.61 9.12
N SER A 34 5.91 7.71 8.59
CA SER A 34 6.21 8.22 7.24
C SER A 34 6.06 7.15 6.15
N ARG A 35 5.05 6.28 6.28
CA ARG A 35 4.74 5.21 5.31
C ARG A 35 3.43 5.47 4.60
N VAL A 36 3.31 4.94 3.39
CA VAL A 36 2.15 5.15 2.53
C VAL A 36 1.73 3.81 1.91
N ILE A 37 0.43 3.54 1.89
CA ILE A 37 -0.15 2.44 1.12
C ILE A 37 -0.59 3.02 -0.23
N VAL A 38 0.02 2.51 -1.28
CA VAL A 38 -0.30 2.84 -2.67
C VAL A 38 -0.99 1.64 -3.29
N ASP A 39 -2.10 1.89 -3.98
CA ASP A 39 -2.85 0.87 -4.72
C ASP A 39 -2.43 0.93 -6.21
N GLY A 40 -2.04 -0.21 -6.77
CA GLY A 40 -1.50 -0.28 -8.12
C GLY A 40 -1.10 -1.70 -8.50
N ASP A 41 -1.14 -2.00 -9.81
CA ASP A 41 -1.00 -3.36 -10.31
C ASP A 41 0.42 -3.92 -10.14
N LYS A 42 1.43 -3.06 -10.31
CA LYS A 42 2.87 -3.36 -10.17
C LYS A 42 3.42 -3.13 -8.76
N ILE A 43 2.54 -2.96 -7.77
CA ILE A 43 2.93 -2.72 -6.39
C ILE A 43 3.04 -4.05 -5.66
N LYS A 44 4.08 -4.21 -4.85
CA LYS A 44 4.35 -5.43 -4.09
C LYS A 44 3.14 -5.83 -3.24
N LYS A 45 2.50 -6.95 -3.62
CA LYS A 45 1.43 -7.60 -2.85
C LYS A 45 2.08 -8.69 -2.00
N ILE A 46 1.87 -8.63 -0.69
CA ILE A 46 2.32 -9.68 0.22
C ILE A 46 1.14 -10.62 0.46
N SER A 47 1.30 -11.89 0.11
CA SER A 47 0.34 -12.92 0.49
C SER A 47 0.50 -13.22 1.97
N LYS A 48 -0.59 -13.19 2.72
CA LYS A 48 -0.62 -13.54 4.14
C LYS A 48 -1.60 -14.69 4.32
N HIS A 49 -1.10 -15.81 4.83
CA HIS A 49 -1.94 -16.96 5.12
C HIS A 49 -2.79 -16.74 6.37
N THR A 50 -4.09 -16.90 6.26
CA THR A 50 -5.05 -16.69 7.36
C THR A 50 -5.84 -17.97 7.61
N LYS A 51 -5.88 -18.40 8.89
CA LYS A 51 -6.69 -19.56 9.30
C LYS A 51 -8.18 -19.29 9.03
N PRO A 52 -8.95 -20.32 8.63
CA PRO A 52 -10.39 -20.18 8.43
C PRO A 52 -11.08 -19.63 9.68
N ASN A 53 -12.00 -18.69 9.50
CA ASN A 53 -12.82 -18.13 10.55
C ASN A 53 -14.27 -17.95 10.06
N ALA A 54 -15.18 -17.58 10.95
CA ALA A 54 -16.61 -17.45 10.61
C ALA A 54 -16.89 -16.46 9.46
N ALA A 55 -16.02 -15.48 9.23
CA ALA A 55 -16.15 -14.52 8.14
C ALA A 55 -15.49 -15.00 6.82
N ASN A 56 -14.51 -15.92 6.90
CA ASN A 56 -13.79 -16.48 5.76
C ASN A 56 -13.66 -18.01 5.95
N PRO A 57 -14.73 -18.78 5.66
CA PRO A 57 -14.78 -20.21 5.91
C PRO A 57 -13.84 -21.02 5.00
N ASN A 58 -13.51 -20.53 3.81
CA ASN A 58 -12.58 -21.20 2.90
C ASN A 58 -11.09 -20.96 3.22
N GLY A 59 -10.76 -20.14 4.22
CA GLY A 59 -9.38 -19.75 4.51
C GLY A 59 -8.71 -18.98 3.36
N GLY A 60 -7.53 -18.43 3.63
CA GLY A 60 -6.77 -17.60 2.69
C GLY A 60 -5.58 -16.99 3.37
#